data_AF-A0A317SXT9-F1
#
_entry.id   AF-A0A317SXT9-F1
#
_cell.length_a   1.000
_cell.length_b   1.000
_cell.length_c   1.000
_cell.angle_alpha   90.00
_cell.angle_beta   90.00
_cell.angle_gamma   90.00
#
_symmetry.space_group_name_H-M   'P 1'
#
loop_
_entity.id
_entity.type
_entity.pdbx_description
1 polymer ?
#
loop_
_entity_poly.entity_id
_entity_poly.type
_entity_poly.pdbx_seq_one_letter_code
_entity_poly.pdbx_strand_id
1 'polypeptide(L)'
;MLPVPLIQLQCGANSYDWGKIGNDSAAARFAAATTQSGFKIEESKPYAELWMGTHPSNPSRDVSTGRTLLDLVNGNTALLSHDIAEKYEGKLPFLFKILSIQKALSIQAHPDKKLAERLHSEDPKNYPDDNHKPEMTIAITPFDGFCGFRPLSEIVSFLESTPQLRALVDESKADSFIAAVRDKADASDEATIAANKKVLKDLFEAVMTSEEAQIKKLAGELVESAKQIPESFGGKEHGGKEFADLIVRLDGQFPGDIGLFCSFLLNYVKLQPGEAMFLQANDPHAYLSGDIVECMAASDNVVRAGFTPKFKDVKNLVSMLTYSYAPISEQKMKPVPYPRGSNSKSGFPTSILYDPPIDEFAVVKTGLKPRNSENFEPIQGPSIIITTSGKGKISVGPKTETLDSGHVYFVGATATLKLEAEEDLVAFRAFCELAK
;
A
#
# COMPACT_ATOMS: atom_id res chain seq x y z
N MET A 1 6.05 16.93 36.79
CA MET A 1 5.31 17.02 35.52
C MET A 1 5.50 15.72 34.77
N LEU A 2 4.42 15.06 34.36
CA LEU A 2 4.53 13.94 33.42
C LEU A 2 5.11 14.47 32.09
N PRO A 3 5.99 13.72 31.42
CA PRO A 3 6.54 14.15 30.14
C PRO A 3 5.41 14.36 29.12
N VAL A 4 5.44 15.48 28.40
CA VAL A 4 4.47 15.78 27.36
C VAL A 4 4.65 14.74 26.24
N PRO A 5 3.59 14.01 25.84
CA PRO A 5 3.71 12.88 24.92
C PRO A 5 3.77 13.35 23.45
N LEU A 6 4.71 14.27 23.16
CA LEU A 6 5.03 14.77 21.82
C LEU A 6 6.54 14.61 21.59
N ILE A 7 6.91 13.64 20.77
CA ILE A 7 8.30 13.20 20.57
C ILE A 7 8.63 13.30 19.08
N GLN A 8 9.64 14.08 18.71
CA GLN A 8 10.14 14.10 17.34
C GLN A 8 10.90 12.80 17.06
N LEU A 9 10.59 12.16 15.95
CA LEU A 9 11.21 10.90 15.56
C LEU A 9 12.21 11.11 14.42
N GLN A 10 13.39 10.53 14.59
CA GLN A 10 14.27 10.14 13.50
C GLN A 10 13.81 8.77 12.98
N CYS A 11 13.49 8.71 11.70
CA CYS A 11 13.01 7.50 11.02
C CYS A 11 14.02 7.08 9.93
N GLY A 12 14.24 5.78 9.78
CA GLY A 12 15.23 5.27 8.81
C GLY A 12 14.64 5.05 7.43
N ALA A 13 15.41 5.39 6.39
CA ALA A 13 15.08 5.06 5.01
C ALA A 13 15.72 3.72 4.58
N ASN A 14 14.90 2.81 4.07
CA ASN A 14 15.34 1.55 3.47
C ASN A 14 15.69 1.74 1.98
N SER A 15 16.77 1.11 1.55
CA SER A 15 17.23 1.12 0.17
C SER A 15 16.94 -0.22 -0.50
N TYR A 16 15.81 -0.28 -1.21
CA TYR A 16 15.47 -1.41 -2.08
C TYR A 16 15.57 -0.99 -3.54
N ASP A 17 15.96 -1.92 -4.40
CA ASP A 17 16.25 -1.64 -5.82
C ASP A 17 15.13 -0.98 -6.60
N TRP A 18 13.87 -1.09 -6.13
CA TRP A 18 12.70 -0.50 -6.77
C TRP A 18 12.46 0.97 -6.41
N GLY A 19 13.17 1.50 -5.41
CA GLY A 19 12.99 2.86 -4.93
C GLY A 19 13.45 3.93 -5.92
N LYS A 20 12.87 5.13 -5.82
CA LYS A 20 13.40 6.32 -6.51
C LYS A 20 14.83 6.63 -6.07
N ILE A 21 15.60 7.25 -6.96
CA ILE A 21 17.03 7.45 -6.80
C ILE A 21 17.32 8.79 -6.13
N GLY A 22 18.20 8.80 -5.14
CA GLY A 22 18.73 10.03 -4.54
C GLY A 22 17.64 11.01 -4.09
N ASN A 23 17.80 12.27 -4.50
CA ASN A 23 16.87 13.34 -4.17
C ASN A 23 15.47 13.22 -4.82
N ASP A 24 15.27 12.35 -5.81
CA ASP A 24 13.94 12.11 -6.38
C ASP A 24 13.04 11.31 -5.43
N SER A 25 13.64 10.62 -4.45
CA SER A 25 12.89 9.86 -3.45
C SER A 25 12.31 10.70 -2.33
N ALA A 26 10.99 10.65 -2.16
CA ALA A 26 10.33 11.25 -1.00
C ALA A 26 10.83 10.64 0.32
N ALA A 27 11.09 9.33 0.34
CA ALA A 27 11.64 8.65 1.52
C ALA A 27 13.03 9.20 1.89
N ALA A 28 13.89 9.46 0.89
CA ALA A 28 15.21 10.06 1.12
C ALA A 28 15.11 11.49 1.65
N ARG A 29 14.32 12.35 0.98
CA ARG A 29 14.13 13.76 1.36
C ARG A 29 13.58 13.87 2.78
N PHE A 30 12.59 13.04 3.13
CA PHE A 30 11.99 13.07 4.45
C PHE A 30 12.90 12.51 5.54
N ALA A 31 13.67 11.45 5.27
CA ALA A 31 14.70 10.99 6.21
C ALA A 31 15.75 12.08 6.48
N ALA A 32 16.16 12.82 5.45
CA ALA A 32 17.14 13.90 5.56
C ALA A 32 16.62 15.16 6.27
N ALA A 33 15.29 15.34 6.38
CA ALA A 33 14.70 16.51 7.02
C ALA A 33 15.06 16.62 8.51
N THR A 34 15.25 15.48 9.19
CA THR A 34 15.72 15.46 10.59
C THR A 34 17.24 15.54 10.63
N THR A 35 17.79 16.76 10.55
CA THR A 35 19.24 17.00 10.39
C THR A 35 20.14 16.37 11.47
N GLN A 36 19.62 16.23 12.69
CA GLN A 36 20.31 15.59 13.83
C GLN A 36 20.63 14.11 13.57
N SER A 37 19.96 13.48 12.61
CA SER A 37 20.22 12.11 12.19
C SER A 37 21.59 11.89 11.56
N GLY A 38 22.22 12.96 11.03
CA GLY A 38 23.40 12.85 10.20
C GLY A 38 23.18 12.13 8.86
N PHE A 39 21.93 11.81 8.50
CA PHE A 39 21.60 11.14 7.26
C PHE A 39 21.92 12.04 6.06
N LYS A 40 22.66 11.49 5.10
CA LYS A 40 23.00 12.17 3.84
C LYS A 40 22.46 11.35 2.68
N ILE A 41 21.78 12.04 1.77
CA ILE A 41 21.25 11.44 0.56
C ILE A 41 22.43 11.14 -0.37
N GLU A 42 22.52 9.89 -0.82
CA GLU A 42 23.45 9.46 -1.85
C GLU A 42 22.75 9.52 -3.22
N GLU A 43 23.19 10.41 -4.11
CA GLU A 43 22.45 10.73 -5.36
C GLU A 43 22.27 9.55 -6.32
N SER A 44 23.08 8.50 -6.23
CA SER A 44 22.96 7.31 -7.09
C SER A 44 22.24 6.14 -6.42
N LYS A 45 21.82 6.28 -5.16
CA LYS A 45 21.28 5.18 -4.36
C LYS A 45 19.75 5.19 -4.40
N PRO A 46 19.10 4.04 -4.54
CA PRO A 46 17.66 3.97 -4.39
C PRO A 46 17.26 4.11 -2.92
N TYR A 47 16.19 4.87 -2.67
CA TYR A 47 15.54 4.97 -1.38
C TYR A 47 14.05 4.69 -1.57
N ALA A 48 13.62 3.59 -0.97
CA ALA A 48 12.37 2.94 -1.30
C ALA A 48 11.29 3.23 -0.24
N GLU A 49 11.65 3.09 1.03
CA GLU A 49 10.70 3.20 2.14
C GLU A 49 11.26 4.03 3.29
N LEU A 50 10.47 4.93 3.87
CA LEU A 50 10.73 5.52 5.18
C LEU A 50 9.87 4.80 6.22
N TRP A 51 10.46 4.22 7.26
CA TRP A 51 9.71 3.47 8.27
C TRP A 51 9.48 4.28 9.53
N MET A 52 8.22 4.32 9.98
CA MET A 52 7.79 5.05 11.15
C MET A 52 6.98 4.12 12.07
N GLY A 53 7.61 3.68 13.17
CA GLY A 53 6.95 2.80 14.11
C GLY A 53 7.92 2.09 15.06
N THR A 54 7.48 0.96 15.59
CA THR A 54 8.22 0.13 16.56
C THR A 54 8.87 -1.09 15.93
N HIS A 55 8.96 -1.15 14.60
CA HIS A 55 9.50 -2.32 13.92
C HIS A 55 11.01 -2.49 14.20
N PRO A 56 11.48 -3.67 14.65
CA PRO A 56 12.87 -3.86 15.08
C PRO A 56 13.90 -3.73 13.95
N SER A 57 13.56 -4.12 12.72
CA SER A 57 14.49 -4.08 11.58
C SER A 57 14.91 -2.67 11.16
N ASN A 58 14.08 -1.65 11.42
CA ASN A 58 14.41 -0.26 11.14
C ASN A 58 13.67 0.66 12.12
N PRO A 59 14.20 0.81 13.35
CA PRO A 59 13.47 1.43 14.45
C PRO A 59 13.45 2.96 14.34
N SER A 60 12.29 3.56 14.59
CA SER A 60 12.20 5.00 14.85
C SER A 60 12.85 5.34 16.19
N ARG A 61 13.50 6.50 16.28
CA ARG A 61 14.21 6.96 17.49
C ARG A 61 13.78 8.36 17.88
N ASP A 62 13.69 8.62 19.18
CA ASP A 62 13.55 9.98 19.69
C ASP A 62 14.81 10.79 19.38
N VAL A 63 14.65 11.92 18.69
CA VAL A 63 15.75 12.82 18.30
C VAL A 63 16.53 13.32 19.52
N SER A 64 15.87 13.51 20.66
CA SER A 64 16.49 14.09 21.85
C SER A 64 17.29 13.09 22.67
N THR A 65 16.84 11.83 22.77
CA THR A 65 17.46 10.81 23.63
C THR A 65 18.14 9.67 22.86
N GLY A 66 17.84 9.49 21.57
CA GLY A 66 18.31 8.37 20.75
C GLY A 66 17.66 7.01 21.06
N ARG A 67 16.79 6.95 22.09
CA ARG A 67 16.03 5.74 22.46
C ARG A 67 15.08 5.36 21.34
N THR A 68 14.89 4.06 21.12
CA THR A 68 13.92 3.60 20.12
C THR A 68 12.49 3.89 20.60
N LEU A 69 11.56 4.08 19.67
CA LEU A 69 10.15 4.24 20.00
C LEU A 69 9.63 3.02 20.76
N LEU A 70 10.09 1.82 20.41
CA LEU A 70 9.75 0.57 21.11
C LEU A 70 10.17 0.64 22.59
N ASP A 71 11.39 1.08 22.90
CA ASP A 71 11.86 1.24 24.28
C ASP A 71 11.05 2.28 25.05
N LEU A 72 10.60 3.34 24.37
CA LEU A 72 9.82 4.42 24.99
C LEU A 72 8.42 3.93 25.38
N VAL A 73 7.73 3.23 24.48
CA VAL A 73 6.36 2.73 24.74
C VAL A 73 6.36 1.56 25.73
N ASN A 74 7.40 0.71 25.70
CA ASN A 74 7.58 -0.35 26.71
C ASN A 74 7.93 0.23 28.10
N GLY A 75 8.68 1.33 28.15
CA GLY A 75 9.01 2.02 29.39
C GLY A 75 7.85 2.84 29.98
N ASN A 76 6.81 3.13 29.18
CA ASN A 76 5.63 3.87 29.60
C ASN A 76 4.43 3.51 28.71
N THR A 77 3.71 2.44 29.08
CA THR A 77 2.56 1.92 28.30
C THR A 77 1.39 2.91 28.22
N ALA A 78 1.33 3.92 29.11
CA ALA A 78 0.34 5.00 29.00
C ALA A 78 0.46 5.80 27.69
N LEU A 79 1.60 5.72 26.99
CA LEU A 79 1.77 6.29 25.65
C LEU A 79 0.91 5.58 24.59
N LEU A 80 0.55 4.32 24.80
CA LEU A 80 -0.28 3.53 23.89
C LEU A 80 -1.77 3.53 24.27
N SER A 81 -2.10 3.84 25.53
CA SER A 81 -3.33 3.42 26.22
C SER A 81 -3.26 1.99 26.74
N HIS A 82 -4.02 1.71 27.80
CA HIS A 82 -4.05 0.40 28.45
C HIS A 82 -4.47 -0.70 27.47
N ASP A 83 -5.59 -0.49 26.78
CA ASP A 83 -6.22 -1.51 25.94
C ASP A 83 -5.38 -1.85 24.70
N ILE A 84 -4.71 -0.85 24.12
CA ILE A 84 -3.77 -1.06 23.00
C ILE A 84 -2.53 -1.81 23.50
N ALA A 85 -1.96 -1.40 24.63
CA ALA A 85 -0.78 -2.03 25.19
C ALA A 85 -1.03 -3.51 25.54
N GLU A 86 -2.22 -3.83 26.06
CA GLU A 86 -2.64 -5.20 26.36
C GLU A 86 -2.85 -6.02 25.08
N LYS A 87 -3.62 -5.52 24.11
CA LYS A 87 -3.95 -6.25 22.88
C LYS A 87 -2.73 -6.50 21.98
N TYR A 88 -1.80 -5.55 21.91
CA TYR A 88 -0.66 -5.58 20.98
C TYR A 88 0.70 -5.69 21.69
N GLU A 89 0.70 -6.21 22.93
CA GLU A 89 1.91 -6.56 23.69
C GLU A 89 2.94 -5.42 23.76
N GLY A 90 2.48 -4.20 24.07
CA GLY A 90 3.34 -3.03 24.21
C GLY A 90 3.94 -2.50 22.91
N LYS A 91 3.47 -2.94 21.74
CA LYS A 91 3.93 -2.48 20.42
C LYS A 91 2.88 -1.58 19.75
N LEU A 92 3.31 -0.81 18.76
CA LEU A 92 2.35 -0.17 17.86
C LEU A 92 1.68 -1.27 17.00
N PRO A 93 0.35 -1.24 16.84
CA PRO A 93 -0.37 -2.23 16.03
C PRO A 93 -0.15 -2.07 14.52
N PHE A 94 0.43 -0.95 14.12
CA PHE A 94 0.67 -0.61 12.73
C PHE A 94 2.12 -0.22 12.47
N LEU A 95 2.55 -0.40 11.22
CA LEU A 95 3.74 0.22 10.65
C LEU A 95 3.31 1.28 9.65
N PHE A 96 3.76 2.51 9.86
CA PHE A 96 3.45 3.63 8.99
C PHE A 96 4.66 3.94 8.11
N LYS A 97 4.43 4.20 6.82
CA LYS A 97 5.51 4.38 5.86
C LYS A 97 5.25 5.45 4.82
N ILE A 98 6.35 5.92 4.24
CA ILE A 98 6.36 6.57 2.92
C ILE A 98 7.03 5.60 1.96
N LEU A 99 6.35 5.26 0.87
CA LEU A 99 6.96 4.52 -0.24
C LEU A 99 7.24 5.50 -1.37
N SER A 100 8.41 5.35 -2.00
CA SER A 100 8.82 6.16 -3.14
C SER A 100 9.24 5.25 -4.29
N ILE A 101 8.29 5.01 -5.20
CA ILE A 101 8.31 3.87 -6.12
C ILE A 101 8.78 4.33 -7.51
N GLN A 102 9.83 3.68 -8.00
CA GLN A 102 10.41 3.89 -9.34
C GLN A 102 10.18 2.70 -10.27
N LYS A 103 10.25 1.48 -9.74
CA LYS A 103 9.96 0.23 -10.45
C LYS A 103 8.82 -0.51 -9.78
N ALA A 104 8.13 -1.35 -10.54
CA ALA A 104 7.11 -2.21 -10.01
C ALA A 104 7.62 -3.07 -8.86
N LEU A 105 6.82 -3.13 -7.80
CA LEU A 105 6.97 -4.10 -6.73
C LEU A 105 6.44 -5.45 -7.22
N SER A 106 6.72 -6.50 -6.43
CA SER A 106 6.23 -7.83 -6.73
C SER A 106 4.72 -7.87 -6.78
N ILE A 107 4.18 -8.64 -7.72
CA ILE A 107 2.79 -9.13 -7.60
C ILE A 107 2.72 -9.99 -6.36
N GLN A 108 1.87 -9.60 -5.43
CA GLN A 108 1.84 -10.17 -4.11
C GLN A 108 0.42 -10.21 -3.53
N ALA A 109 0.25 -11.05 -2.52
CA ALA A 109 -0.89 -11.03 -1.61
C ALA A 109 -0.42 -11.31 -0.19
N HIS A 110 -1.22 -10.90 0.78
CA HIS A 110 -0.95 -11.11 2.20
C HIS A 110 -1.93 -12.12 2.78
N PRO A 111 -1.45 -13.10 3.57
CA PRO A 111 -2.34 -14.08 4.18
C PRO A 111 -3.26 -13.43 5.21
N ASP A 112 -4.47 -13.98 5.33
CA ASP A 112 -5.28 -13.75 6.53
C ASP A 112 -4.62 -14.37 7.76
N LYS A 113 -5.16 -14.06 8.95
CA LYS A 113 -4.54 -14.46 10.23
C LYS A 113 -4.36 -15.98 10.33
N LYS A 114 -5.38 -16.75 9.94
CA LYS A 114 -5.36 -18.21 10.01
C LYS A 114 -4.32 -18.81 9.07
N LEU A 115 -4.21 -18.28 7.86
CA LEU A 115 -3.21 -18.71 6.90
C LEU A 115 -1.80 -18.29 7.34
N ALA A 116 -1.63 -17.10 7.90
CA ALA A 116 -0.35 -16.61 8.41
C ALA A 116 0.21 -17.52 9.52
N GLU A 117 -0.61 -17.89 10.50
CA GLU A 117 -0.26 -18.85 11.55
C GLU A 117 0.23 -20.19 10.99
N ARG A 118 -0.49 -20.72 9.99
CA ARG A 118 -0.11 -21.97 9.33
C ARG A 118 1.21 -21.83 8.57
N LEU A 119 1.36 -20.79 7.76
CA LEU A 119 2.55 -20.55 6.95
C LEU A 119 3.78 -20.30 7.81
N HIS A 120 3.65 -19.57 8.91
CA HIS A 120 4.72 -19.36 9.88
C HIS A 120 5.19 -20.66 10.53
N SER A 121 4.25 -21.53 10.89
CA SER A 121 4.55 -22.86 11.45
C SER A 121 5.24 -23.79 10.43
N GLU A 122 4.80 -23.75 9.16
CA GLU A 122 5.31 -24.62 8.09
C GLU A 122 6.65 -24.13 7.49
N ASP A 123 6.84 -22.82 7.32
CA ASP A 123 8.01 -22.20 6.68
C ASP A 123 8.36 -20.82 7.30
N PRO A 124 8.87 -20.79 8.55
CA PRO A 124 9.16 -19.54 9.28
C PRO A 124 10.26 -18.70 8.64
N LYS A 125 11.03 -19.27 7.70
CA LYS A 125 12.08 -18.53 6.97
C LYS A 125 11.48 -17.54 5.98
N ASN A 126 10.41 -17.93 5.29
CA ASN A 126 9.74 -17.08 4.31
C ASN A 126 8.53 -16.34 4.90
N TYR A 127 7.96 -16.85 5.98
CA TYR A 127 6.84 -16.26 6.72
C TYR A 127 7.27 -16.00 8.17
N PRO A 128 7.88 -14.84 8.46
CA PRO A 128 8.62 -14.62 9.72
C PRO A 128 7.73 -14.38 10.95
N ASP A 129 6.43 -14.17 10.77
CA ASP A 129 5.47 -13.93 11.83
C ASP A 129 4.13 -14.61 11.55
N ASP A 130 3.28 -14.74 12.57
CA ASP A 130 1.97 -15.37 12.47
C ASP A 130 0.83 -14.39 12.16
N ASN A 131 1.14 -13.15 11.77
CA ASN A 131 0.16 -12.09 11.69
C ASN A 131 -0.34 -11.86 10.26
N HIS A 132 -1.57 -11.35 10.14
CA HIS A 132 -2.07 -10.85 8.87
C HIS A 132 -1.45 -9.48 8.55
N LYS A 133 -1.61 -9.05 7.30
CA LYS A 133 -1.05 -7.78 6.82
C LYS A 133 -2.05 -7.03 5.94
N PRO A 134 -3.19 -6.56 6.50
CA PRO A 134 -4.02 -5.59 5.79
C PRO A 134 -3.22 -4.30 5.61
N GLU A 135 -3.35 -3.69 4.43
CA GLU A 135 -2.59 -2.49 4.05
C GLU A 135 -3.52 -1.43 3.45
N MET A 136 -3.17 -0.17 3.62
CA MET A 136 -3.85 0.96 2.99
C MET A 136 -2.79 1.87 2.39
N THR A 137 -3.05 2.34 1.17
CA THR A 137 -2.21 3.32 0.50
C THR A 137 -2.98 4.58 0.16
N ILE A 138 -2.35 5.74 0.35
CA ILE A 138 -2.88 7.06 0.02
C ILE A 138 -1.85 7.78 -0.85
N ALA A 139 -2.26 8.23 -2.03
CA ALA A 139 -1.37 8.87 -2.99
C ALA A 139 -0.87 10.25 -2.51
N ILE A 140 0.44 10.48 -2.57
CA ILE A 140 1.08 11.80 -2.35
C ILE A 140 1.32 12.47 -3.70
N THR A 141 1.83 11.71 -4.67
CA THR A 141 1.92 12.09 -6.10
C THR A 141 0.92 11.24 -6.89
N PRO A 142 0.71 11.51 -8.20
CA PRO A 142 0.07 10.51 -9.06
C PRO A 142 0.73 9.14 -8.86
N PHE A 143 -0.11 8.13 -8.66
CA PHE A 143 0.28 6.76 -8.34
C PHE A 143 -0.46 5.81 -9.26
N ASP A 144 0.21 4.70 -9.59
CA ASP A 144 -0.44 3.59 -10.27
C ASP A 144 -0.02 2.22 -9.72
N GLY A 145 -0.95 1.27 -9.82
CA GLY A 145 -0.86 -0.04 -9.17
C GLY A 145 -1.76 -1.09 -9.81
N PHE A 146 -1.53 -2.35 -9.48
CA PHE A 146 -2.50 -3.43 -9.64
C PHE A 146 -3.22 -3.68 -8.31
N CYS A 147 -4.54 -3.92 -8.35
CA CYS A 147 -5.32 -4.25 -7.14
C CYS A 147 -6.58 -5.07 -7.47
N GLY A 148 -6.60 -6.33 -7.04
CA GLY A 148 -7.72 -7.25 -7.28
C GLY A 148 -7.85 -7.68 -8.74
N PHE A 149 -8.67 -8.71 -8.97
CA PHE A 149 -8.98 -9.13 -10.33
C PHE A 149 -9.96 -8.16 -11.01
N ARG A 150 -9.82 -8.02 -12.32
CA ARG A 150 -10.75 -7.25 -13.15
C ARG A 150 -12.13 -7.91 -13.21
N PRO A 151 -13.18 -7.14 -13.54
CA PRO A 151 -14.46 -7.72 -13.95
C PRO A 151 -14.26 -8.77 -15.03
N LEU A 152 -15.04 -9.86 -14.95
CA LEU A 152 -14.84 -11.03 -15.82
C LEU A 152 -15.06 -10.70 -17.30
N SER A 153 -15.94 -9.74 -17.60
CA SER A 153 -16.16 -9.21 -18.95
C SER A 153 -14.89 -8.55 -19.54
N GLU A 154 -14.12 -7.83 -18.74
CA GLU A 154 -12.83 -7.26 -19.17
C GLU A 154 -11.82 -8.38 -19.49
N ILE A 155 -11.77 -9.42 -18.64
CA ILE A 155 -10.87 -10.57 -18.84
C ILE A 155 -11.26 -11.32 -20.13
N VAL A 156 -12.55 -11.50 -20.40
CA VAL A 156 -13.03 -12.05 -21.68
C VAL A 156 -12.57 -11.19 -22.85
N SER A 157 -12.76 -9.88 -22.79
CA SER A 157 -12.32 -8.95 -23.85
C SER A 157 -10.81 -9.03 -24.11
N PHE A 158 -10.00 -9.16 -23.06
CA PHE A 158 -8.56 -9.35 -23.20
C PHE A 158 -8.19 -10.71 -23.80
N LEU A 159 -8.84 -11.80 -23.39
CA LEU A 159 -8.64 -13.11 -24.00
C LEU A 159 -9.00 -13.09 -25.49
N GLU A 160 -10.09 -12.43 -25.89
CA GLU A 160 -10.50 -12.33 -27.31
C GLU A 160 -9.55 -11.49 -28.15
N SER A 161 -8.93 -10.47 -27.57
CA SER A 161 -8.12 -9.49 -28.30
C SER A 161 -6.61 -9.74 -28.22
N THR A 162 -6.16 -10.69 -27.40
CA THR A 162 -4.73 -10.92 -27.12
C THR A 162 -4.34 -12.38 -27.38
N PRO A 163 -3.90 -12.74 -28.60
CA PRO A 163 -3.51 -14.10 -28.95
C PRO A 163 -2.41 -14.69 -28.06
N GLN A 164 -1.45 -13.87 -27.62
CA GLN A 164 -0.35 -14.29 -26.75
C GLN A 164 -0.85 -14.74 -25.37
N LEU A 165 -1.90 -14.09 -24.84
CA LEU A 165 -2.51 -14.48 -23.57
C LEU A 165 -3.23 -15.83 -23.70
N ARG A 166 -3.99 -16.03 -24.79
CA ARG A 166 -4.64 -17.33 -25.08
C ARG A 166 -3.62 -18.45 -25.26
N ALA A 167 -2.56 -18.19 -26.01
CA ALA A 167 -1.47 -19.14 -26.23
C ALA A 167 -0.75 -19.51 -24.92
N LEU A 168 -0.65 -18.58 -23.96
CA LEU A 168 -0.06 -18.86 -22.66
C LEU A 168 -0.94 -19.80 -21.83
N VAL A 169 -2.24 -19.51 -21.73
CA VAL A 169 -3.16 -20.28 -20.87
C VAL A 169 -3.66 -21.58 -21.49
N ASP A 170 -3.34 -21.83 -22.77
CA ASP A 170 -3.95 -22.83 -23.66
C ASP A 170 -5.32 -22.39 -24.22
N GLU A 171 -5.48 -22.53 -25.54
CA GLU A 171 -6.69 -22.15 -26.30
C GLU A 171 -7.97 -22.77 -25.71
N SER A 172 -7.91 -24.03 -25.30
CA SER A 172 -9.08 -24.73 -24.75
C SER A 172 -9.49 -24.20 -23.38
N LYS A 173 -8.53 -23.76 -22.55
CA LYS A 173 -8.82 -23.13 -21.26
C LYS A 173 -9.36 -21.71 -21.44
N ALA A 174 -8.83 -20.96 -22.39
CA ALA A 174 -9.36 -19.64 -22.75
C ALA A 174 -10.83 -19.75 -23.19
N ASP A 175 -11.14 -20.68 -24.10
CA ASP A 175 -12.51 -20.92 -24.57
C ASP A 175 -13.45 -21.38 -23.44
N SER A 176 -12.96 -22.27 -22.56
CA SER A 176 -13.72 -22.74 -21.41
C SER A 176 -14.05 -21.60 -20.43
N PHE A 177 -13.09 -20.71 -20.16
CA PHE A 177 -13.31 -19.53 -19.32
C PHE A 177 -14.37 -18.62 -19.94
N ILE A 178 -14.20 -18.26 -21.22
CA ILE A 178 -15.11 -17.36 -21.94
C ILE A 178 -16.53 -17.92 -21.93
N ALA A 179 -16.70 -19.20 -22.27
CA ALA A 179 -18.01 -19.85 -22.30
C ALA A 179 -18.69 -19.92 -20.93
N ALA A 180 -17.90 -20.04 -19.85
CA ALA A 180 -18.44 -20.12 -18.51
C ALA A 180 -18.98 -18.78 -17.98
N VAL A 181 -18.34 -17.65 -18.33
CA VAL A 181 -18.60 -16.35 -17.68
C VAL A 181 -19.32 -15.33 -18.55
N ARG A 182 -19.32 -15.46 -19.89
CA ARG A 182 -19.82 -14.42 -20.82
C ARG A 182 -21.21 -13.88 -20.48
N ASP A 183 -22.15 -14.76 -20.18
CA ASP A 183 -23.54 -14.38 -19.88
C ASP A 183 -23.83 -14.28 -18.36
N LYS A 184 -22.79 -14.39 -17.54
CA LYS A 184 -22.87 -14.55 -16.07
C LYS A 184 -21.89 -13.68 -15.30
N ALA A 185 -21.20 -12.77 -16.00
CA ALA A 185 -20.14 -11.94 -15.42
C ALA A 185 -20.66 -11.05 -14.27
N ASP A 186 -21.85 -10.50 -14.45
CA ASP A 186 -22.50 -9.57 -13.50
C ASP A 186 -23.54 -10.26 -12.60
N ALA A 187 -23.49 -11.59 -12.51
CA ALA A 187 -24.42 -12.34 -11.69
C ALA A 187 -24.27 -11.99 -10.20
N SER A 188 -25.40 -11.76 -9.53
CA SER A 188 -25.45 -11.42 -8.10
C SER A 188 -25.80 -12.60 -7.21
N ASP A 189 -26.13 -13.76 -7.77
CA ASP A 189 -26.46 -14.96 -7.00
C ASP A 189 -25.19 -15.68 -6.53
N GLU A 190 -25.19 -16.14 -5.27
CA GLU A 190 -24.00 -16.69 -4.62
C GLU A 190 -23.45 -17.94 -5.32
N ALA A 191 -24.32 -18.78 -5.91
CA ALA A 191 -23.92 -19.99 -6.59
C ALA A 191 -23.13 -19.69 -7.88
N THR A 192 -23.61 -18.74 -8.68
CA THR A 192 -22.91 -18.29 -9.89
C THR A 192 -21.63 -17.55 -9.54
N ILE A 193 -21.62 -16.71 -8.50
CA ILE A 193 -20.39 -16.05 -8.02
C ILE A 193 -19.35 -17.09 -7.61
N ALA A 194 -19.73 -18.12 -6.86
CA ALA A 194 -18.82 -19.19 -6.47
C ALA A 194 -18.28 -19.98 -7.68
N ALA A 195 -19.13 -20.27 -8.66
CA ALA A 195 -18.71 -20.93 -9.91
C ALA A 195 -17.74 -20.05 -10.72
N ASN A 196 -18.03 -18.75 -10.86
CA ASN A 196 -17.18 -17.79 -11.54
C ASN A 196 -15.80 -17.66 -10.88
N LYS A 197 -15.76 -17.57 -9.54
CA LYS A 197 -14.51 -17.55 -8.77
C LYS A 197 -13.65 -18.78 -9.03
N LYS A 198 -14.28 -19.96 -9.11
CA LYS A 198 -13.58 -21.21 -9.42
C LYS A 198 -12.99 -21.18 -10.84
N VAL A 199 -13.73 -20.71 -11.83
CA VAL A 199 -13.23 -20.64 -13.21
C VAL A 199 -12.12 -19.59 -13.37
N LEU A 200 -12.23 -18.46 -12.67
CA LEU A 200 -11.15 -17.45 -12.60
C LEU A 200 -9.89 -18.00 -11.92
N LYS A 201 -10.05 -18.79 -10.85
CA LYS A 201 -8.94 -19.52 -10.24
C LYS A 201 -8.27 -20.47 -11.21
N ASP A 202 -9.05 -21.28 -11.93
CA ASP A 202 -8.53 -22.24 -12.90
C ASP A 202 -7.74 -21.54 -14.04
N LEU A 203 -8.20 -20.36 -14.49
CA LEU A 203 -7.48 -19.51 -15.46
C LEU A 203 -6.20 -18.89 -14.87
N PHE A 204 -6.27 -18.34 -13.67
CA PHE A 204 -5.10 -17.73 -13.01
C PHE A 204 -4.02 -18.78 -12.72
N GLU A 205 -4.42 -19.98 -12.28
CA GLU A 205 -3.51 -21.12 -12.11
C GLU A 205 -2.82 -21.50 -13.43
N ALA A 206 -3.55 -21.48 -14.55
CA ALA A 206 -2.96 -21.74 -15.87
C ALA A 206 -1.89 -20.72 -16.26
N VAL A 207 -2.11 -19.42 -15.99
CA VAL A 207 -1.05 -18.40 -16.14
C VAL A 207 0.12 -18.74 -15.23
N MET A 208 -0.13 -18.90 -13.93
CA MET A 208 0.91 -19.01 -12.91
C MET A 208 1.75 -20.29 -12.99
N THR A 209 1.27 -21.32 -13.66
CA THR A 209 1.96 -22.60 -13.86
C THR A 209 2.55 -22.78 -15.26
N SER A 210 2.52 -21.74 -16.08
CA SER A 210 3.12 -21.75 -17.42
C SER A 210 4.65 -21.94 -17.38
N GLU A 211 5.21 -22.59 -18.39
CA GLU A 211 6.65 -22.84 -18.45
C GLU A 211 7.45 -21.55 -18.71
N GLU A 212 8.58 -21.38 -18.03
CA GLU A 212 9.42 -20.17 -18.13
C GLU A 212 9.84 -19.85 -19.57
N ALA A 213 10.15 -20.87 -20.38
CA ALA A 213 10.51 -20.70 -21.78
C ALA A 213 9.33 -20.16 -22.63
N GLN A 214 8.12 -20.63 -22.36
CA GLN A 214 6.91 -20.16 -23.01
C GLN A 214 6.57 -18.73 -22.58
N ILE A 215 6.67 -18.42 -21.29
CA ILE A 215 6.47 -17.07 -20.74
C ILE A 215 7.41 -16.09 -21.44
N LYS A 216 8.72 -16.37 -21.48
CA LYS A 216 9.72 -15.49 -22.11
C LYS A 216 9.45 -15.26 -23.59
N LYS A 217 9.11 -16.31 -24.33
CA LYS A 217 8.78 -16.22 -25.76
C LYS A 217 7.55 -15.33 -25.98
N LEU A 218 6.45 -15.67 -25.32
CA LEU A 218 5.17 -14.97 -25.51
C LEU A 218 5.22 -13.53 -24.97
N ALA A 219 5.99 -13.26 -23.91
CA ALA A 219 6.22 -11.90 -23.43
C ALA A 219 6.92 -11.03 -24.47
N GLY A 220 7.94 -11.57 -25.17
CA GLY A 220 8.58 -10.86 -26.27
C GLY A 220 7.61 -10.53 -27.41
N GLU A 221 6.78 -11.49 -27.81
CA GLU A 221 5.73 -11.29 -28.82
C GLU A 221 4.66 -10.29 -28.37
N LEU A 222 4.31 -10.31 -27.09
CA LEU A 222 3.34 -9.39 -26.47
C LEU A 222 3.86 -7.94 -26.50
N VAL A 223 5.11 -7.74 -26.10
CA VAL A 223 5.76 -6.41 -26.09
C VAL A 223 5.93 -5.88 -27.51
N GLU A 224 6.25 -6.74 -28.48
CA GLU A 224 6.32 -6.34 -29.87
C GLU A 224 4.94 -5.92 -30.40
N SER A 225 3.89 -6.68 -30.08
CA SER A 225 2.50 -6.31 -30.41
C SER A 225 2.12 -4.94 -29.81
N ALA A 226 2.44 -4.71 -28.53
CA ALA A 226 2.20 -3.43 -27.86
C ALA A 226 2.87 -2.24 -28.57
N LYS A 227 4.09 -2.43 -29.09
CA LYS A 227 4.82 -1.40 -29.85
C LYS A 227 4.26 -1.18 -31.25
N GLN A 228 3.79 -2.22 -31.93
CA GLN A 228 3.32 -2.16 -33.31
C GLN A 228 1.89 -1.62 -33.45
N ILE A 229 0.99 -1.98 -32.52
CA ILE A 229 -0.43 -1.61 -32.57
C ILE A 229 -0.91 -0.92 -31.28
N PRO A 230 -0.23 0.12 -30.78
CA PRO A 230 -0.49 0.69 -29.47
C PRO A 230 -1.95 1.13 -29.29
N GLU A 231 -2.55 1.74 -30.30
CA GLU A 231 -3.93 2.27 -30.22
C GLU A 231 -5.02 1.19 -30.09
N SER A 232 -4.73 -0.07 -30.44
CA SER A 232 -5.69 -1.18 -30.40
C SER A 232 -5.20 -2.39 -29.59
N PHE A 233 -4.07 -2.26 -28.90
CA PHE A 233 -3.45 -3.33 -28.13
C PHE A 233 -4.39 -3.79 -27.00
N GLY A 234 -4.67 -5.09 -26.90
CA GLY A 234 -5.60 -5.62 -25.90
C GLY A 234 -7.06 -5.16 -26.08
N GLY A 235 -7.44 -4.78 -27.31
CA GLY A 235 -8.78 -4.26 -27.62
C GLY A 235 -8.92 -2.77 -27.35
N LYS A 236 -10.03 -2.17 -27.83
CA LYS A 236 -10.26 -0.72 -27.76
C LYS A 236 -10.92 -0.25 -26.46
N GLU A 237 -11.61 -1.14 -25.76
CA GLU A 237 -12.44 -0.75 -24.59
C GLU A 237 -11.61 -0.64 -23.31
N HIS A 238 -10.79 -1.66 -23.02
CA HIS A 238 -9.98 -1.74 -21.80
C HIS A 238 -8.46 -1.73 -22.07
N GLY A 239 -8.07 -1.81 -23.34
CA GLY A 239 -6.69 -1.76 -23.80
C GLY A 239 -6.31 -0.38 -24.35
N GLY A 240 -5.69 -0.36 -25.52
CA GLY A 240 -5.22 0.85 -26.19
C GLY A 240 -3.86 1.33 -25.71
N LYS A 241 -3.52 2.57 -26.11
CA LYS A 241 -2.14 3.09 -26.01
C LYS A 241 -1.60 3.08 -24.57
N GLU A 242 -2.43 3.44 -23.61
CA GLU A 242 -2.03 3.47 -22.20
C GLU A 242 -1.63 2.07 -21.68
N PHE A 243 -2.37 1.04 -22.06
CA PHE A 243 -2.07 -0.32 -21.66
C PHE A 243 -0.86 -0.88 -22.43
N ALA A 244 -0.69 -0.52 -23.71
CA ALA A 244 0.51 -0.83 -24.47
C ALA A 244 1.78 -0.22 -23.84
N ASP A 245 1.71 1.08 -23.49
CA ASP A 245 2.80 1.78 -22.80
C ASP A 245 3.10 1.13 -21.45
N LEU A 246 2.07 0.66 -20.72
CA LEU A 246 2.23 -0.07 -19.46
C LEU A 246 3.01 -1.38 -19.66
N ILE A 247 2.64 -2.21 -20.63
CA ILE A 247 3.35 -3.47 -20.93
C ILE A 247 4.81 -3.20 -21.29
N VAL A 248 5.07 -2.23 -22.18
CA VAL A 248 6.45 -1.87 -22.57
C VAL A 248 7.25 -1.36 -21.37
N ARG A 249 6.65 -0.55 -20.50
CA ARG A 249 7.30 -0.04 -19.29
C ARG A 249 7.65 -1.16 -18.32
N LEU A 250 6.72 -2.08 -18.06
CA LEU A 250 6.92 -3.18 -17.12
C LEU A 250 7.95 -4.19 -17.65
N ASP A 251 7.95 -4.49 -18.95
CA ASP A 251 8.97 -5.36 -19.57
C ASP A 251 10.37 -4.71 -19.49
N GLY A 252 10.46 -3.39 -19.68
CA GLY A 252 11.72 -2.66 -19.48
C GLY A 252 12.28 -2.76 -18.05
N GLN A 253 11.44 -3.03 -17.05
CA GLN A 253 11.84 -3.22 -15.65
C GLN A 253 12.09 -4.70 -15.32
N PHE A 254 11.28 -5.60 -15.88
CA PHE A 254 11.31 -7.04 -15.65
C PHE A 254 11.13 -7.80 -16.99
N PRO A 255 12.18 -7.91 -17.81
CA PRO A 255 12.07 -8.50 -19.13
C PRO A 255 11.59 -9.95 -19.12
N GLY A 256 10.54 -10.24 -19.87
CA GLY A 256 9.98 -11.59 -19.98
C GLY A 256 9.38 -12.15 -18.68
N ASP A 257 8.95 -11.30 -17.76
CA ASP A 257 8.34 -11.70 -16.49
C ASP A 257 6.85 -12.05 -16.66
N ILE A 258 6.39 -13.05 -15.89
CA ILE A 258 4.98 -13.50 -15.89
C ILE A 258 4.00 -12.39 -15.50
N GLY A 259 4.45 -11.38 -14.75
CA GLY A 259 3.62 -10.26 -14.34
C GLY A 259 3.06 -9.45 -15.51
N LEU A 260 3.67 -9.52 -16.70
CA LEU A 260 3.12 -8.94 -17.92
C LEU A 260 1.80 -9.58 -18.34
N PHE A 261 1.59 -10.86 -18.02
CA PHE A 261 0.32 -11.54 -18.29
C PHE A 261 -0.69 -11.33 -17.16
N CYS A 262 -0.21 -11.21 -15.91
CA CYS A 262 -1.07 -10.86 -14.80
C CYS A 262 -1.77 -9.49 -14.98
N SER A 263 -1.18 -8.54 -15.71
CA SER A 263 -1.81 -7.22 -15.94
C SER A 263 -3.12 -7.27 -16.74
N PHE A 264 -3.37 -8.36 -17.48
CA PHE A 264 -4.64 -8.62 -18.16
C PHE A 264 -5.71 -9.17 -17.22
N LEU A 265 -5.31 -9.71 -16.07
CA LEU A 265 -6.21 -10.29 -15.07
C LEU A 265 -6.47 -9.34 -13.90
N LEU A 266 -5.53 -8.42 -13.61
CA LEU A 266 -5.58 -7.51 -12.47
C LEU A 266 -5.98 -6.09 -12.87
N ASN A 267 -6.79 -5.43 -12.05
CA ASN A 267 -7.19 -4.04 -12.31
C ASN A 267 -5.96 -3.14 -12.31
N TYR A 268 -5.78 -2.33 -13.37
CA TYR A 268 -4.79 -1.26 -13.39
C TYR A 268 -5.40 0.02 -12.79
N VAL A 269 -5.05 0.31 -11.54
CA VAL A 269 -5.60 1.40 -10.74
C VAL A 269 -4.70 2.62 -10.83
N LYS A 270 -5.30 3.80 -11.00
CA LYS A 270 -4.64 5.10 -10.88
C LYS A 270 -5.25 5.91 -9.75
N LEU A 271 -4.39 6.46 -8.90
CA LEU A 271 -4.75 7.33 -7.78
C LEU A 271 -4.16 8.73 -7.99
N GLN A 272 -5.01 9.74 -7.87
CA GLN A 272 -4.61 11.14 -7.75
C GLN A 272 -4.22 11.45 -6.29
N PRO A 273 -3.39 12.48 -6.04
CA PRO A 273 -3.02 12.86 -4.67
C PRO A 273 -4.21 13.00 -3.71
N GLY A 274 -4.21 12.20 -2.64
CA GLY A 274 -5.30 12.09 -1.66
C GLY A 274 -6.36 11.04 -1.95
N GLU A 275 -6.38 10.41 -3.12
CA GLU A 275 -7.13 9.16 -3.30
C GLU A 275 -6.40 8.00 -2.62
N ALA A 276 -7.16 6.98 -2.23
CA ALA A 276 -6.66 5.84 -1.47
C ALA A 276 -7.31 4.54 -1.89
N MET A 277 -6.63 3.43 -1.62
CA MET A 277 -7.17 2.07 -1.73
C MET A 277 -6.78 1.24 -0.51
N PHE A 278 -7.65 0.31 -0.13
CA PHE A 278 -7.41 -0.64 0.95
C PHE A 278 -7.21 -2.03 0.34
N LEU A 279 -6.13 -2.68 0.74
CA LEU A 279 -5.75 -4.01 0.30
C LEU A 279 -6.17 -5.02 1.36
N GLN A 280 -7.18 -5.81 1.00
CA GLN A 280 -7.67 -6.88 1.87
C GLN A 280 -6.68 -8.04 1.88
N ALA A 281 -6.72 -8.84 2.95
CA ALA A 281 -6.02 -10.11 2.96
C ALA A 281 -6.49 -10.97 1.78
N ASN A 282 -5.57 -11.74 1.22
CA ASN A 282 -5.80 -12.65 0.12
C ASN A 282 -6.22 -11.97 -1.21
N ASP A 283 -6.00 -10.67 -1.39
CA ASP A 283 -6.19 -9.99 -2.67
C ASP A 283 -4.86 -9.68 -3.37
N PRO A 284 -4.73 -9.98 -4.68
CA PRO A 284 -3.49 -9.77 -5.41
C PRO A 284 -3.32 -8.29 -5.77
N HIS A 285 -2.11 -7.76 -5.56
CA HIS A 285 -1.79 -6.37 -5.87
C HIS A 285 -0.29 -6.19 -6.18
N ALA A 286 0.06 -5.05 -6.78
CA ALA A 286 1.44 -4.62 -6.98
C ALA A 286 1.49 -3.10 -7.16
N TYR A 287 2.42 -2.41 -6.51
CA TYR A 287 2.60 -0.97 -6.73
C TYR A 287 3.59 -0.74 -7.87
N LEU A 288 3.27 0.17 -8.80
CA LEU A 288 4.03 0.32 -10.05
C LEU A 288 4.85 1.61 -10.08
N SER A 289 4.28 2.73 -9.66
CA SER A 289 5.00 4.00 -9.57
C SER A 289 4.30 5.01 -8.65
N GLY A 290 5.04 6.02 -8.20
CA GLY A 290 4.53 7.15 -7.41
C GLY A 290 5.08 7.20 -5.98
N ASP A 291 4.77 8.29 -5.28
CA ASP A 291 5.00 8.41 -3.85
C ASP A 291 3.68 8.28 -3.10
N ILE A 292 3.67 7.46 -2.06
CA ILE A 292 2.47 7.15 -1.28
C ILE A 292 2.76 7.18 0.21
N VAL A 293 1.72 7.44 0.98
CA VAL A 293 1.63 7.05 2.38
C VAL A 293 1.09 5.61 2.43
N GLU A 294 1.77 4.72 3.13
CA GLU A 294 1.28 3.36 3.41
C GLU A 294 1.09 3.18 4.92
N CYS A 295 -0.01 2.55 5.32
CA CYS A 295 -0.20 2.08 6.68
C CYS A 295 -0.62 0.61 6.62
N MET A 296 0.00 -0.22 7.44
CA MET A 296 -0.22 -1.66 7.45
C MET A 296 -0.20 -2.21 8.87
N ALA A 297 -0.85 -3.35 9.11
CA ALA A 297 -0.61 -4.09 10.34
C ALA A 297 0.86 -4.52 10.44
N ALA A 298 1.36 -4.69 11.66
CA ALA A 298 2.74 -5.12 11.88
C ALA A 298 2.93 -6.61 11.48
N SER A 299 3.35 -6.84 10.24
CA SER A 299 3.69 -8.16 9.68
C SER A 299 4.64 -8.01 8.48
N ASP A 300 5.49 -9.01 8.25
CA ASP A 300 6.37 -9.13 7.08
C ASP A 300 5.94 -10.26 6.12
N ASN A 301 4.77 -10.87 6.33
CA ASN A 301 4.25 -11.94 5.49
C ASN A 301 3.85 -11.45 4.10
N VAL A 302 4.46 -12.03 3.06
CA VAL A 302 4.19 -11.69 1.66
C VAL A 302 4.33 -12.93 0.78
N VAL A 303 3.25 -13.30 0.09
CA VAL A 303 3.25 -14.36 -0.94
C VAL A 303 3.40 -13.71 -2.32
N ARG A 304 4.41 -14.09 -3.10
CA ARG A 304 4.76 -13.42 -4.39
C ARG A 304 4.57 -14.31 -5.62
N ALA A 305 4.28 -13.68 -6.76
CA ALA A 305 4.04 -14.35 -8.05
C ALA A 305 4.89 -13.84 -9.22
N GLY A 306 5.18 -12.54 -9.29
CA GLY A 306 5.80 -11.91 -10.47
C GLY A 306 6.49 -10.60 -10.11
N PHE A 307 7.19 -10.02 -11.07
CA PHE A 307 8.02 -8.81 -10.92
C PHE A 307 8.98 -8.89 -9.74
N THR A 308 9.62 -10.05 -9.56
CA THR A 308 10.52 -10.24 -8.43
C THR A 308 11.56 -11.35 -8.62
N PRO A 309 12.82 -11.10 -8.23
CA PRO A 309 13.82 -12.15 -8.10
C PRO A 309 13.69 -12.91 -6.77
N LYS A 310 12.88 -12.42 -5.82
CA LYS A 310 12.70 -13.05 -4.49
C LYS A 310 11.93 -14.37 -4.59
N PHE A 311 11.86 -15.08 -3.47
CA PHE A 311 11.07 -16.30 -3.31
C PHE A 311 9.62 -16.07 -3.78
N LYS A 312 9.13 -17.00 -4.61
CA LYS A 312 7.79 -17.05 -5.18
C LYS A 312 7.14 -18.35 -4.73
N ASP A 313 5.96 -18.24 -4.14
CA ASP A 313 5.19 -19.38 -3.63
C ASP A 313 3.86 -19.45 -4.37
N VAL A 314 3.96 -19.86 -5.63
CA VAL A 314 2.84 -19.90 -6.57
C VAL A 314 1.70 -20.78 -6.05
N LYS A 315 2.03 -21.90 -5.39
CA LYS A 315 1.04 -22.83 -4.86
C LYS A 315 0.19 -22.17 -3.77
N ASN A 316 0.82 -21.57 -2.76
CA ASN A 316 0.06 -20.89 -1.71
C ASN A 316 -0.70 -19.70 -2.29
N LEU A 317 -0.10 -18.94 -3.21
CA LEU A 317 -0.79 -17.81 -3.87
C LEU A 317 -2.08 -18.25 -4.56
N VAL A 318 -2.01 -19.20 -5.50
CA VAL A 318 -3.21 -19.66 -6.22
C VAL A 318 -4.27 -20.20 -5.26
N SER A 319 -3.86 -20.83 -4.16
CA SER A 319 -4.79 -21.39 -3.19
C SER A 319 -5.46 -20.35 -2.29
N MET A 320 -4.77 -19.27 -1.94
CA MET A 320 -5.21 -18.33 -0.91
C MET A 320 -6.17 -17.26 -1.44
N LEU A 321 -6.06 -16.87 -2.72
CA LEU A 321 -6.75 -15.68 -3.21
C LEU A 321 -8.28 -15.77 -3.10
N THR A 322 -8.93 -14.62 -2.85
CA THR A 322 -10.40 -14.53 -2.75
C THR A 322 -11.12 -14.70 -4.09
N TYR A 323 -10.39 -14.47 -5.18
CA TYR A 323 -10.90 -14.36 -6.55
C TYR A 323 -12.06 -13.37 -6.69
N SER A 324 -12.10 -12.33 -5.86
CA SER A 324 -12.99 -11.19 -6.07
C SER A 324 -12.63 -10.47 -7.37
N TYR A 325 -13.65 -10.15 -8.18
CA TYR A 325 -13.53 -9.53 -9.50
C TYR A 325 -14.29 -8.19 -9.58
N ALA A 326 -14.27 -7.45 -8.47
CA ALA A 326 -14.95 -6.15 -8.37
C ALA A 326 -14.25 -5.06 -9.20
N PRO A 327 -15.00 -4.10 -9.77
CA PRO A 327 -14.45 -3.03 -10.58
C PRO A 327 -13.55 -2.07 -9.77
N ILE A 328 -12.68 -1.32 -10.47
CA ILE A 328 -11.74 -0.36 -9.88
C ILE A 328 -12.39 0.61 -8.88
N SER A 329 -13.62 1.06 -9.16
CA SER A 329 -14.36 1.99 -8.30
C SER A 329 -14.61 1.45 -6.89
N GLU A 330 -14.69 0.13 -6.73
CA GLU A 330 -14.87 -0.54 -5.45
C GLU A 330 -13.55 -0.83 -4.73
N GLN A 331 -12.43 -0.77 -5.46
CA GLN A 331 -11.08 -0.86 -4.88
C GLN A 331 -10.68 0.45 -4.18
N LYS A 332 -11.26 1.59 -4.60
CA LYS A 332 -10.99 2.91 -4.01
C LYS A 332 -11.78 3.13 -2.73
N MET A 333 -11.11 3.71 -1.73
CA MET A 333 -11.76 4.15 -0.51
C MET A 333 -12.60 5.41 -0.73
N LYS A 334 -13.64 5.57 0.08
CA LYS A 334 -14.47 6.78 0.16
C LYS A 334 -14.23 7.46 1.50
N PRO A 335 -13.16 8.28 1.62
CA PRO A 335 -12.83 8.89 2.90
C PRO A 335 -13.85 9.97 3.27
N VAL A 336 -13.99 10.22 4.58
CA VAL A 336 -15.02 11.13 5.13
C VAL A 336 -14.37 12.25 5.93
N PRO A 337 -15.05 13.39 6.19
CA PRO A 337 -14.53 14.40 7.12
C PRO A 337 -14.20 13.78 8.48
N TYR A 338 -13.03 14.10 9.03
CA TYR A 338 -12.63 13.57 10.34
C TYR A 338 -13.48 14.22 11.44
N PRO A 339 -14.30 13.45 12.20
CA PRO A 339 -15.33 14.02 13.07
C PRO A 339 -14.75 14.79 14.27
N ARG A 340 -13.56 14.38 14.75
CA ARG A 340 -12.89 14.92 15.95
C ARG A 340 -11.89 16.05 15.64
N GLY A 341 -12.01 16.69 14.47
CA GLY A 341 -11.29 17.92 14.14
C GLY A 341 -12.17 19.15 14.37
N SER A 342 -11.61 20.25 14.86
CA SER A 342 -12.30 21.53 15.06
C SER A 342 -13.00 22.08 13.81
N ASN A 343 -12.49 21.76 12.61
CA ASN A 343 -13.07 22.21 11.34
C ASN A 343 -14.01 21.16 10.69
N SER A 344 -14.34 20.07 11.38
CA SER A 344 -15.09 18.92 10.83
C SER A 344 -16.50 19.28 10.33
N LYS A 345 -17.16 20.22 11.00
CA LYS A 345 -18.51 20.71 10.67
C LYS A 345 -18.51 21.93 9.74
N SER A 346 -17.34 22.36 9.27
CA SER A 346 -17.26 23.44 8.28
C SER A 346 -17.70 22.92 6.90
N GLY A 347 -18.12 23.82 6.00
CA GLY A 347 -18.39 23.46 4.61
C GLY A 347 -17.15 23.01 3.83
N PHE A 348 -15.96 23.16 4.41
CA PHE A 348 -14.66 22.82 3.81
C PHE A 348 -13.76 22.14 4.85
N PRO A 349 -14.02 20.86 5.20
CA PRO A 349 -13.26 20.16 6.23
C PRO A 349 -11.78 20.08 5.84
N THR A 350 -10.91 20.49 6.76
CA THR A 350 -9.45 20.48 6.55
C THR A 350 -8.82 19.12 6.81
N SER A 351 -9.55 18.22 7.47
CA SER A 351 -9.08 16.89 7.89
C SER A 351 -10.01 15.80 7.37
N ILE A 352 -9.44 14.83 6.65
CA ILE A 352 -10.14 13.74 5.98
C ILE A 352 -9.67 12.41 6.54
N LEU A 353 -10.61 11.56 6.96
CA LEU A 353 -10.40 10.26 7.57
C LEU A 353 -10.47 9.13 6.54
N TYR A 354 -9.42 8.31 6.55
CA TYR A 354 -9.30 7.05 5.82
C TYR A 354 -9.35 5.93 6.87
N ASP A 355 -10.49 5.25 6.95
CA ASP A 355 -10.77 4.28 8.01
C ASP A 355 -11.09 2.90 7.39
N PRO A 356 -10.08 2.03 7.22
CA PRO A 356 -10.33 0.67 6.74
C PRO A 356 -11.06 -0.16 7.80
N PRO A 357 -11.74 -1.25 7.40
CA PRO A 357 -12.55 -2.10 8.28
C PRO A 357 -11.69 -3.04 9.14
N ILE A 358 -10.72 -2.49 9.85
CA ILE A 358 -9.77 -3.18 10.72
C ILE A 358 -9.49 -2.34 11.97
N ASP A 359 -8.95 -2.96 13.01
CA ASP A 359 -8.69 -2.28 14.29
C ASP A 359 -7.32 -1.59 14.29
N GLU A 360 -6.36 -2.13 13.54
CA GLU A 360 -4.94 -1.83 13.68
C GLU A 360 -4.60 -0.38 13.36
N PHE A 361 -5.32 0.26 12.45
CA PHE A 361 -5.07 1.65 12.12
C PHE A 361 -6.23 2.35 11.41
N ALA A 362 -6.20 3.67 11.50
CA ALA A 362 -6.81 4.61 10.57
C ALA A 362 -5.83 5.75 10.29
N VAL A 363 -6.06 6.51 9.21
CA VAL A 363 -5.21 7.64 8.83
C VAL A 363 -6.05 8.89 8.63
N VAL A 364 -5.63 10.02 9.20
CA VAL A 364 -6.18 11.34 8.89
C VAL A 364 -5.20 12.12 8.02
N LYS A 365 -5.65 12.60 6.86
CA LYS A 365 -4.94 13.60 6.06
C LYS A 365 -5.46 14.98 6.43
N THR A 366 -4.57 15.88 6.81
CA THR A 366 -4.91 17.27 7.11
C THR A 366 -4.21 18.21 6.12
N GLY A 367 -4.99 19.05 5.46
CA GLY A 367 -4.52 20.12 4.58
C GLY A 367 -4.88 21.49 5.14
N LEU A 368 -3.90 22.34 5.39
CA LEU A 368 -4.09 23.68 5.96
C LEU A 368 -3.47 24.75 5.08
N LYS A 369 -4.22 25.84 4.89
CA LYS A 369 -3.72 27.08 4.27
C LYS A 369 -2.95 27.92 5.29
N PRO A 370 -2.04 28.81 4.86
CA PRO A 370 -1.29 29.68 5.76
C PRO A 370 -2.20 30.42 6.74
N ARG A 371 -1.77 30.51 8.01
CA ARG A 371 -2.49 31.12 9.14
C ARG A 371 -3.75 30.38 9.61
N ASN A 372 -4.06 29.22 9.03
CA ASN A 372 -5.12 28.35 9.55
C ASN A 372 -4.55 27.31 10.53
N SER A 373 -5.43 26.78 11.36
CA SER A 373 -5.11 25.72 12.33
C SER A 373 -6.18 24.65 12.37
N GLU A 374 -5.81 23.47 12.85
CA GLU A 374 -6.72 22.39 13.21
C GLU A 374 -6.41 21.91 14.62
N ASN A 375 -7.43 21.84 15.47
CA ASN A 375 -7.35 21.20 16.78
C ASN A 375 -8.03 19.84 16.71
N PHE A 376 -7.40 18.83 17.31
CA PHE A 376 -7.90 17.47 17.37
C PHE A 376 -8.23 17.10 18.81
N GLU A 377 -9.40 16.51 19.00
CA GLU A 377 -9.77 15.90 20.28
C GLU A 377 -8.83 14.73 20.61
N PRO A 378 -8.74 14.33 21.90
CA PRO A 378 -8.01 13.15 22.33
C PRO A 378 -8.44 11.87 21.61
N ILE A 379 -7.46 10.98 21.36
CA ILE A 379 -7.68 9.62 20.86
C ILE A 379 -7.21 8.65 21.93
N GLN A 380 -7.95 7.56 22.20
CA GLN A 380 -7.58 6.51 23.15
C GLN A 380 -6.53 5.54 22.59
N GLY A 381 -5.50 6.08 21.92
CA GLY A 381 -4.41 5.29 21.38
C GLY A 381 -3.28 6.13 20.78
N PRO A 382 -2.18 5.49 20.34
CA PRO A 382 -1.00 6.19 19.88
C PRO A 382 -1.23 6.80 18.49
N SER A 383 -0.42 7.80 18.14
CA SER A 383 -0.38 8.33 16.78
C SER A 383 1.04 8.60 16.31
N ILE A 384 1.24 8.47 15.00
CA ILE A 384 2.42 9.00 14.30
C ILE A 384 1.94 9.99 13.25
N ILE A 385 2.59 11.15 13.19
CA ILE A 385 2.30 12.22 12.23
C ILE A 385 3.52 12.44 11.38
N ILE A 386 3.34 12.52 10.05
CA ILE A 386 4.36 12.99 9.11
C ILE A 386 3.83 14.17 8.31
N THR A 387 4.66 15.19 8.14
CA THR A 387 4.37 16.29 7.21
C THR A 387 4.98 15.98 5.86
N THR A 388 4.17 15.92 4.81
CA THR A 388 4.65 15.62 3.45
C THR A 388 4.90 16.87 2.62
N SER A 389 4.30 18.01 3.00
CA SER A 389 4.51 19.30 2.32
C SER A 389 4.29 20.47 3.28
N GLY A 390 5.00 21.57 3.04
CA GLY A 390 4.85 22.82 3.78
C GLY A 390 5.58 22.87 5.11
N LYS A 391 5.19 23.88 5.90
CA LYS A 391 5.76 24.21 7.20
C LYS A 391 4.71 24.73 8.15
N GLY A 392 4.95 24.53 9.44
CA GLY A 392 4.01 24.89 10.48
C GLY A 392 4.51 24.58 11.88
N LYS A 393 3.57 24.42 12.79
CA LYS A 393 3.81 24.03 14.18
C LYS A 393 2.91 22.89 14.60
N ILE A 394 3.43 22.05 15.47
CA ILE A 394 2.69 21.00 16.17
C ILE A 394 2.72 21.29 17.66
N SER A 395 1.57 21.23 18.33
CA SER A 395 1.48 21.48 19.78
C SER A 395 0.69 20.40 20.51
N VAL A 396 1.18 20.02 21.69
CA VAL A 396 0.50 19.16 22.68
C VAL A 396 0.68 19.79 24.06
N GLY A 397 -0.41 20.19 24.70
CA GLY A 397 -0.36 20.92 25.98
C GLY A 397 0.54 22.17 25.88
N PRO A 398 1.53 22.37 26.77
CA PRO A 398 2.43 23.52 26.74
C PRO A 398 3.61 23.38 25.76
N LYS A 399 3.79 22.22 25.11
CA LYS A 399 4.91 21.96 24.20
C LYS A 399 4.50 22.28 22.76
N THR A 400 5.32 23.08 22.09
CA THR A 400 5.18 23.42 20.66
C THR A 400 6.50 23.16 19.96
N GLU A 401 6.44 22.51 18.81
CA GLU A 401 7.60 22.17 17.98
C GLU A 401 7.35 22.60 16.52
N THR A 402 8.43 22.74 15.75
CA THR A 402 8.39 23.04 14.32
C THR A 402 7.94 21.82 13.51
N LEU A 403 7.10 22.04 12.51
CA LEU A 403 6.54 20.99 11.68
C LEU A 403 6.83 21.25 10.21
N ASP A 404 8.03 20.88 9.76
CA ASP A 404 8.49 21.04 8.38
C ASP A 404 8.26 19.76 7.57
N SER A 405 8.24 19.87 6.24
CA SER A 405 8.19 18.71 5.33
C SER A 405 9.28 17.68 5.68
N GLY A 406 8.87 16.45 5.89
CA GLY A 406 9.69 15.33 6.34
C GLY A 406 9.77 15.13 7.86
N HIS A 407 9.33 16.10 8.68
CA HIS A 407 9.29 15.90 10.12
C HIS A 407 8.26 14.83 10.51
N VAL A 408 8.66 13.96 11.42
CA VAL A 408 7.83 12.89 12.00
C VAL A 408 7.71 13.09 13.50
N TYR A 409 6.50 12.97 14.03
CA TYR A 409 6.23 13.05 15.47
C TYR A 409 5.41 11.86 15.95
N PHE A 410 5.80 11.29 17.08
CA PHE A 410 4.92 10.45 17.89
C PHE A 410 4.09 11.31 18.82
N VAL A 411 2.80 11.02 18.90
CA VAL A 411 1.84 11.61 19.84
C VAL A 411 1.22 10.48 20.65
N GLY A 412 1.42 10.50 21.97
CA GLY A 412 0.88 9.47 22.85
C GLY A 412 -0.62 9.59 23.05
N ALA A 413 -1.21 8.50 23.56
CA ALA A 413 -2.65 8.41 23.81
C ALA A 413 -3.18 9.54 24.69
N THR A 414 -4.44 9.91 24.46
CA THR A 414 -5.22 10.93 25.17
C THR A 414 -4.73 12.38 25.05
N ALA A 415 -3.65 12.61 24.30
CA ALA A 415 -3.16 13.96 24.04
C ALA A 415 -4.11 14.74 23.11
N THR A 416 -4.41 15.97 23.49
CA THR A 416 -4.93 16.96 22.53
C THR A 416 -3.81 17.43 21.62
N LEU A 417 -4.12 17.61 20.34
CA LEU A 417 -3.14 17.96 19.32
C LEU A 417 -3.63 19.21 18.58
N LYS A 418 -2.70 20.12 18.29
CA LYS A 418 -2.95 21.27 17.41
C LYS A 418 -1.91 21.32 16.30
N LEU A 419 -2.37 21.53 15.07
CA LEU A 419 -1.53 21.83 13.91
C LEU A 419 -1.80 23.25 13.45
N GLU A 420 -0.75 24.01 13.14
CA GLU A 420 -0.83 25.39 12.66
C GLU A 420 0.02 25.54 11.42
N ALA A 421 -0.55 26.12 10.35
CA ALA A 421 0.13 26.29 9.08
C ALA A 421 0.80 27.67 8.98
N GLU A 422 2.10 27.68 8.70
CA GLU A 422 2.84 28.88 8.30
C GLU A 422 2.86 29.01 6.77
N GLU A 423 2.98 27.88 6.08
CA GLU A 423 2.83 27.72 4.64
C GLU A 423 1.68 26.74 4.32
N ASP A 424 1.41 26.45 3.05
CA ASP A 424 0.49 25.37 2.65
C ASP A 424 0.99 24.03 3.22
N LEU A 425 0.32 23.52 4.26
CA LEU A 425 0.74 22.36 5.04
C LEU A 425 -0.09 21.13 4.69
N VAL A 426 0.57 20.00 4.46
CA VAL A 426 -0.07 18.68 4.34
C VAL A 426 0.58 17.71 5.31
N ALA A 427 -0.22 17.14 6.20
CA ALA A 427 0.22 16.15 7.17
C ALA A 427 -0.68 14.91 7.15
N PHE A 428 -0.10 13.76 7.47
CA PHE A 428 -0.81 12.50 7.64
C PHE A 428 -0.58 11.96 9.05
N ARG A 429 -1.67 11.63 9.75
CA ARG A 429 -1.67 11.08 11.10
C ARG A 429 -2.21 9.65 11.07
N ALA A 430 -1.34 8.66 11.22
CA ALA A 430 -1.74 7.28 11.49
C ALA A 430 -2.01 7.12 13.00
N PHE A 431 -3.08 6.43 13.35
CA PHE A 431 -3.46 6.16 14.74
C PHE A 431 -4.24 4.84 14.86
N CYS A 432 -4.35 4.31 16.08
CA CYS A 432 -5.17 3.14 16.39
C CYS A 432 -6.06 3.45 17.60
N GLU A 433 -7.31 2.99 17.58
CA GLU A 433 -8.26 3.08 18.68
C GLU A 433 -9.23 1.90 18.61
N LEU A 434 -9.40 1.16 19.71
CA LEU A 434 -10.20 -0.08 19.74
C LEU A 434 -11.70 0.15 19.94
N ALA A 435 -12.09 1.35 20.38
CA ALA A 435 -13.48 1.74 20.52
C ALA A 435 -13.80 2.78 19.45
N LYS A 436 -14.34 2.33 18.31
CA LYS A 436 -14.82 3.22 17.24
C LYS A 436 -16.28 3.61 17.46
#